data_AF-A0A9P7UKL5-F1
#
_entry.id   AF-A0A9P7UKL5-F1
#
_cell.length_a   1.000
_cell.length_b   1.000
_cell.length_c   1.000
_cell.angle_alpha   90.00
_cell.angle_beta   90.00
_cell.angle_gamma   90.00
#
_symmetry.space_group_name_H-M   'P 1'
#
loop_
_entity.id
_entity.type
_entity.pdbx_description
1 polymer ?
#
loop_
_entity_poly.entity_id
_entity_poly.type
_entity_poly.pdbx_seq_one_letter_code
_entity_poly.pdbx_strand_id
1 'polypeptide(L)'
;AQCEVFATVFNPEGVRTGNKILRQRLKGPAIADYYPRKVVTVKDVQREFGPHVTTLDLEEMDRLEHIAGLKARGKSAPKKKKTKTEPKKR
;
A
#
# COMPACT_ATOMS: atom_id res chain seq x y z
N ALA A 1 -43.46 9.59 -24.35
CA ALA A 1 -43.51 8.16 -24.68
C ALA A 1 -42.14 7.46 -24.62
N GLN A 2 -41.22 7.61 -25.58
CA GLN A 2 -39.98 6.79 -25.59
C GLN A 2 -39.13 6.89 -24.32
N CYS A 3 -38.90 8.11 -23.81
CA CYS A 3 -38.09 8.31 -22.59
C CYS A 3 -38.74 7.71 -21.33
N GLU A 4 -40.08 7.66 -21.28
CA GLU A 4 -40.84 7.04 -20.19
C GLU A 4 -40.73 5.51 -20.25
N VAL A 5 -40.77 4.93 -21.45
CA VAL A 5 -40.64 3.48 -21.67
C VAL A 5 -39.25 2.98 -21.26
N PHE A 6 -38.18 3.74 -21.52
CA PHE A 6 -36.80 3.32 -21.27
C PHE A 6 -36.14 3.95 -20.04
N ALA A 7 -36.91 4.67 -19.21
CA ALA A 7 -36.40 5.38 -18.03
C ALA A 7 -35.18 6.28 -18.33
N THR A 8 -35.20 6.95 -19.50
CA THR A 8 -34.14 7.88 -19.91
C THR A 8 -34.55 9.33 -19.63
N VAL A 9 -33.56 10.21 -19.44
CA VAL A 9 -33.82 11.63 -19.16
C VAL A 9 -34.21 12.36 -20.45
N PHE A 10 -35.38 12.99 -20.45
CA PHE A 10 -35.84 13.91 -21.52
C PHE A 10 -35.40 15.34 -21.20
N ASN A 11 -34.67 16.00 -22.11
CA ASN A 11 -34.12 17.36 -21.92
C ASN A 11 -34.33 18.21 -23.19
N PRO A 12 -35.53 18.79 -23.41
CA PRO A 12 -35.86 19.52 -24.63
C PRO A 12 -35.11 20.86 -24.76
N GLU A 13 -34.84 21.53 -23.63
CA GLU A 13 -34.17 22.83 -23.56
C GLU A 13 -32.62 22.73 -23.63
N GLY A 14 -32.07 21.51 -23.69
CA GLY A 14 -30.62 21.32 -23.78
C GLY A 14 -29.82 21.82 -22.57
N VAL A 15 -30.47 21.94 -21.39
CA VAL A 15 -29.85 22.50 -20.19
C VAL A 15 -28.76 21.57 -19.63
N ARG A 16 -27.69 22.15 -19.06
CA ARG A 16 -26.57 21.40 -18.45
C ARG A 16 -26.94 20.85 -17.07
N THR A 17 -27.57 19.69 -17.04
CA THR A 17 -28.04 19.01 -15.82
C THR A 17 -27.00 18.14 -15.11
N GLY A 18 -25.76 18.04 -15.63
CA GLY A 18 -24.69 17.25 -15.00
C GLY A 18 -24.77 15.72 -15.20
N ASN A 19 -25.77 15.21 -15.92
CA ASN A 19 -25.96 13.77 -16.19
C ASN A 19 -24.75 13.07 -16.82
N LYS A 20 -23.86 13.80 -17.51
CA LYS A 20 -22.58 13.28 -18.04
C LYS A 20 -21.69 12.72 -16.92
N ILE A 21 -21.61 13.41 -15.79
CA ILE A 21 -20.75 13.03 -14.66
C ILE A 21 -21.35 11.81 -13.95
N LEU A 22 -22.67 11.79 -13.74
CA LEU A 22 -23.36 10.67 -13.07
C LEU A 22 -23.34 9.38 -13.90
N ARG A 23 -23.39 9.48 -15.23
CA ARG A 23 -23.28 8.32 -16.14
C ARG A 23 -21.86 7.80 -16.28
N GLN A 24 -20.85 8.57 -15.86
CA GLN A 24 -19.47 8.13 -15.95
C GLN A 24 -19.26 6.96 -14.98
N ARG A 25 -18.83 5.81 -15.51
CA ARG A 25 -18.52 4.65 -14.69
C ARG A 25 -17.33 4.97 -13.78
N LEU A 26 -17.44 4.58 -12.51
CA LEU A 26 -16.36 4.75 -11.53
C LEU A 26 -15.17 3.87 -11.92
N LYS A 27 -13.96 4.44 -11.89
CA LYS A 27 -12.70 3.75 -12.21
C LYS A 27 -11.90 3.34 -10.96
N GLY A 28 -12.42 3.63 -9.76
CA GLY A 28 -11.74 3.42 -8.49
C GLY A 28 -11.14 2.01 -8.31
N PRO A 29 -11.92 0.93 -8.50
CA PRO A 29 -11.41 -0.43 -8.33
C PRO A 29 -10.24 -0.76 -9.27
N ALA A 30 -10.34 -0.36 -10.53
CA ALA A 30 -9.28 -0.60 -11.52
C ALA A 30 -7.97 0.16 -11.20
N ILE A 31 -8.06 1.32 -10.55
CA ILE A 31 -6.89 2.09 -10.13
C ILE A 31 -6.31 1.53 -8.82
N ALA A 32 -7.16 1.12 -7.88
CA ALA A 32 -6.73 0.56 -6.60
C ALA A 32 -5.92 -0.73 -6.76
N ASP A 33 -6.27 -1.56 -7.74
CA ASP A 33 -5.59 -2.83 -8.02
C ASP A 33 -4.33 -2.68 -8.91
N TYR A 34 -3.77 -1.46 -9.04
CA TYR A 34 -2.59 -1.23 -9.89
C TYR A 34 -1.35 -2.01 -9.43
N TYR A 35 -1.09 -2.06 -8.12
CA TYR A 35 -0.02 -2.89 -7.56
C TYR A 35 -0.60 -4.22 -7.06
N PRO A 36 0.10 -5.34 -7.30
CA PRO A 36 -0.35 -6.63 -6.80
C PRO A 36 -0.43 -6.58 -5.27
N ARG A 37 -1.51 -7.15 -4.72
CA ARG A 37 -1.66 -7.30 -3.28
C ARG A 37 -0.54 -8.17 -2.73
N LYS A 38 -0.09 -7.85 -1.52
CA LYS A 38 0.93 -8.65 -0.84
C LYS A 38 0.42 -10.09 -0.68
N VAL A 39 1.15 -11.03 -1.28
CA VAL A 39 0.89 -12.47 -1.17
C VAL A 39 1.57 -13.05 0.07
N VAL A 40 1.51 -14.38 0.19
CA VAL A 40 2.15 -15.14 1.27
C VAL A 40 3.65 -14.86 1.29
N THR A 41 4.18 -14.50 2.47
CA THR A 41 5.61 -14.32 2.69
C THR A 41 6.22 -15.49 3.46
N VAL A 42 7.55 -15.61 3.46
CA VAL A 42 8.27 -16.64 4.25
C VAL A 42 7.88 -16.58 5.74
N LYS A 43 7.61 -15.37 6.25
CA LYS A 43 7.14 -15.15 7.64
C LYS A 43 5.75 -15.75 7.89
N ASP A 44 4.87 -15.71 6.90
CA ASP A 44 3.54 -16.31 7.02
C ASP A 44 3.64 -17.84 7.05
N VAL A 45 4.52 -18.42 6.22
CA VAL A 45 4.82 -19.86 6.23
C VAL A 45 5.44 -20.29 7.55
N GLN A 46 6.41 -19.54 8.08
CA GLN A 46 6.99 -19.79 9.41
C GLN A 46 5.93 -19.76 10.52
N ARG A 47 4.99 -18.81 10.46
CA ARG A 47 3.92 -18.69 11.46
C ARG A 47 2.96 -19.87 11.42
N GLU A 48 2.63 -20.37 10.23
CA GLU A 48 1.63 -21.43 10.05
C GLU A 48 2.23 -22.84 10.20
N PHE A 49 3.46 -23.05 9.75
CA PHE A 49 4.08 -24.38 9.66
C PHE A 49 5.35 -24.54 10.50
N GLY A 50 5.74 -23.50 11.27
CA GLY A 50 7.02 -23.45 12.00
C GLY A 50 7.38 -24.66 12.88
N PRO A 51 6.42 -25.36 13.54
CA PRO A 51 6.75 -26.58 14.31
C PRO A 51 7.12 -27.79 13.45
N HIS A 52 6.71 -27.80 12.18
CA HIS A 52 6.80 -28.95 11.29
C HIS A 52 7.77 -28.72 10.12
N VAL A 53 7.97 -27.46 9.72
CA VAL A 53 8.80 -27.08 8.59
C VAL A 53 9.73 -25.96 9.01
N THR A 54 11.03 -26.26 8.97
CA THR A 54 12.08 -25.25 9.17
C THR A 54 12.26 -24.45 7.88
N THR A 55 11.58 -23.30 7.79
CA THR A 55 11.75 -22.35 6.68
C THR A 55 12.81 -21.31 7.02
N LEU A 56 13.80 -21.14 6.14
CA LEU A 56 14.88 -20.16 6.27
C LEU A 56 14.60 -18.96 5.35
N ASP A 57 14.78 -17.74 5.88
CA ASP A 57 14.70 -16.49 5.12
C ASP A 57 16.13 -15.96 4.92
N LEU A 58 16.76 -16.35 3.80
CA LEU A 58 18.17 -16.06 3.54
C LEU A 58 18.45 -14.56 3.44
N GLU A 59 17.56 -13.79 2.80
CA GLU A 59 17.71 -12.34 2.67
C GLU A 59 17.68 -11.64 4.05
N GLU A 60 16.79 -12.10 4.94
CA GLU A 60 16.73 -11.58 6.30
C GLU A 60 17.97 -11.98 7.12
N MET A 61 18.47 -13.22 6.95
CA MET A 61 19.71 -13.67 7.60
C MET A 61 20.91 -12.82 7.17
N ASP A 62 21.10 -12.61 5.86
CA ASP A 62 22.16 -11.77 5.32
C ASP A 62 22.06 -10.33 5.84
N ARG A 63 20.84 -9.78 5.91
CA ARG A 63 20.59 -8.45 6.48
C ARG A 63 21.01 -8.37 7.94
N LEU A 64 20.72 -9.40 8.74
CA LEU A 64 21.09 -9.46 10.15
C LEU A 64 22.60 -9.62 10.35
N GLU A 65 23.26 -10.45 9.54
CA GLU A 65 24.70 -10.60 9.56
C GLU A 65 25.42 -9.29 9.19
N HIS A 66 24.96 -8.63 8.13
CA HIS A 66 25.48 -7.31 7.74
C HIS A 66 25.37 -6.28 8.87
N ILE A 67 24.23 -6.27 9.59
CA ILE A 67 24.03 -5.40 10.76
C ILE A 67 24.95 -5.77 11.92
N ALA A 68 25.13 -7.06 12.21
CA ALA A 68 26.03 -7.53 13.26
C ALA A 68 27.48 -7.11 12.94
N GLY A 69 27.91 -7.28 11.69
CA GLY A 69 29.21 -6.84 11.21
C GLY A 69 29.40 -5.33 11.35
N LEU A 70 28.40 -4.50 11.03
CA LEU A 70 28.44 -3.05 11.22
C LEU A 70 28.60 -2.65 12.69
N LYS A 71 27.89 -3.34 13.60
CA LYS A 71 27.99 -3.10 15.06
C LYS A 71 29.38 -3.42 15.58
N ALA A 72 29.97 -4.55 15.16
CA ALA A 72 31.30 -4.98 15.62
C ALA A 72 32.40 -3.94 15.33
N ARG A 73 32.34 -3.27 14.17
CA ARG A 73 33.29 -2.22 13.77
C ARG A 73 32.89 -0.80 14.20
N GLY A 74 31.83 -0.64 15.00
CA GLY A 74 31.33 0.68 15.42
C GLY A 74 30.78 1.54 14.28
N LYS A 75 30.38 0.93 13.16
CA LYS A 75 29.80 1.61 11.98
C LYS A 75 28.29 1.41 11.88
N SER A 76 27.64 0.91 12.93
CA SER A 76 26.18 0.79 12.98
C SER A 76 25.50 2.15 12.95
N ALA A 77 24.23 2.17 12.54
CA ALA A 77 23.42 3.37 12.60
C ALA A 77 23.41 3.98 14.01
N PRO A 78 23.49 5.32 14.15
CA PRO A 78 23.43 5.98 15.44
C PRO A 78 22.07 5.78 16.10
N LYS A 79 22.02 5.93 17.43
CA LYS A 79 20.78 5.80 18.20
C LYS A 79 19.73 6.81 17.71
N LYS A 80 18.55 6.31 17.32
CA LYS A 80 17.42 7.16 16.92
C LYS A 80 17.02 8.08 18.09
N LYS A 81 17.02 9.41 17.85
CA LYS A 81 16.49 10.40 18.81
C LYS A 81 14.98 10.21 18.97
N LYS A 82 14.50 10.15 20.22
CA LYS A 82 13.08 10.04 20.56
C LYS A 82 12.44 11.35 21.01
N THR A 83 13.25 12.39 21.20
CA THR A 83 12.82 13.73 21.66
C THR A 83 13.05 14.76 20.57
N LYS A 84 12.30 15.87 20.62
CA LYS A 84 12.57 17.04 19.77
C LYS A 84 13.97 17.58 20.10
N THR A 85 14.73 17.91 19.06
CA THR A 85 16.04 18.53 19.23
C THR A 85 15.81 20.01 19.51
N GLU A 86 16.34 20.52 20.63
CA GLU A 86 16.32 21.96 20.89
C GLU A 86 17.10 22.71 19.80
N PRO A 87 16.63 23.89 19.37
CA PRO A 87 17.35 24.69 18.41
C PRO A 87 18.73 25.04 18.97
N LYS A 88 19.78 24.76 18.19
CA LYS A 88 21.15 25.08 18.55
C LYS A 88 21.26 26.60 18.72
N LYS A 89 21.38 27.10 19.96
CA LYS A 89 21.62 28.53 20.22
C LYS A 89 22.93 28.90 19.52
N ARG A 90 22.86 29.93 18.67
CA ARG A 90 24.04 30.55 18.06
C ARG A 90 24.76 31.40 19.09
#